data_AF-A0A521S506-F1
#
_entry.id   AF-A0A521S506-F1
#
_cell.length_a   1.000
_cell.length_b   1.000
_cell.length_c   1.000
_cell.angle_alpha   90.00
_cell.angle_beta   90.00
_cell.angle_gamma   90.00
#
_symmetry.space_group_name_H-M   'P 1'
#
loop_
_entity.id
_entity.type
_entity.pdbx_description
1 polymer ?
#
loop_
_entity_poly.entity_id
_entity_poly.type
_entity_poly.pdbx_seq_one_letter_code
_entity_poly.pdbx_strand_id
1 'polypeptide(L)'
;MTDLPADLDPTLDPILDAALHTTGPLERSVAIALVQRGRELLELGDFEPAARHFQRVTGFDDPAITASALLGLGEAAYRLDLEDQALATWQAVLRLPETPSTYPAWRNVAAARVRAGELREAIEAYREADRRAPAADKAEIAARLGWLAKETGDTGAARRYFARSRGTGPALPLAYVILGITVVLSFYTESSGGRELQAALALDKAALAAGEIYRLLSVVLVHGGVLHLLFNMYGLYLLGPLVEGMWGTWTFAAFYLLTAAAASTASFVFSPFDSVGASGAIFGLVGVLMAGTRVHNAVLDRRARAIVPQLGTLVLVNLLLGFSVSGIDNAAHIGGLVAGLWLGLFVPPGRVRTLRSFWQGEPGGRGLPPMLTAAIGFISLVGAIAAGLAIGGLRGIAV
;
A
#
# COMPACT_ATOMS: atom_id res chain seq x y z
N MET A 1 19.72 -22.65 -5.05
CA MET A 1 20.49 -21.40 -5.12
C MET A 1 21.68 -21.66 -6.02
N THR A 2 21.57 -21.23 -7.27
CA THR A 2 22.71 -20.87 -8.11
C THR A 2 22.41 -19.42 -8.42
N ASP A 3 23.01 -18.51 -7.64
CA ASP A 3 22.86 -17.08 -7.83
C ASP A 3 23.45 -16.74 -9.21
N LEU A 4 22.62 -16.21 -10.09
CA LEU A 4 23.04 -15.72 -11.39
C LEU A 4 23.38 -14.23 -11.25
N PRO A 5 24.54 -13.78 -11.78
CA PRO A 5 25.00 -12.41 -11.65
C PRO A 5 24.00 -11.41 -12.26
N ALA A 6 23.94 -10.22 -11.65
CA ALA A 6 22.91 -9.19 -11.87
C ALA A 6 23.16 -8.29 -13.10
N ASP A 7 24.20 -8.58 -13.86
CA ASP A 7 24.73 -7.72 -14.92
C ASP A 7 25.15 -8.64 -16.08
N LEU A 8 24.52 -8.52 -17.25
CA LEU A 8 25.02 -9.17 -18.46
C LEU A 8 26.35 -8.52 -18.85
N ASP A 9 27.41 -9.32 -18.93
CA ASP A 9 28.70 -8.88 -19.45
C ASP A 9 28.51 -8.32 -20.87
N PRO A 10 28.86 -7.05 -21.15
CA PRO A 10 28.71 -6.44 -22.49
C PRO A 10 29.43 -7.21 -23.60
N THR A 11 30.39 -8.07 -23.25
CA THR A 11 31.07 -8.95 -24.21
C THR A 11 30.22 -10.14 -24.67
N LEU A 12 29.08 -10.42 -24.02
CA LEU A 12 28.17 -11.50 -24.38
C LEU A 12 27.18 -11.14 -25.49
N ASP A 13 26.90 -9.86 -25.75
CA ASP A 13 25.90 -9.43 -26.75
C ASP A 13 26.14 -10.04 -28.15
N PRO A 14 27.38 -10.03 -28.72
CA PRO A 14 27.64 -10.67 -30.02
C PRO A 14 27.44 -12.19 -30.01
N ILE A 15 27.67 -12.84 -28.87
CA ILE A 15 27.51 -14.30 -28.69
C ILE A 15 26.02 -14.65 -28.63
N LEU A 16 25.22 -13.84 -27.94
CA LEU A 16 23.77 -14.02 -27.86
C LEU A 16 23.12 -13.81 -29.22
N ASP A 17 23.51 -12.77 -29.95
CA ASP A 17 23.03 -12.53 -31.32
C ASP A 17 23.37 -13.70 -32.25
N ALA A 18 24.59 -14.22 -32.20
CA ALA A 18 24.96 -15.41 -32.96
C ALA A 18 24.14 -16.65 -32.54
N ALA A 19 23.88 -16.82 -31.25
CA ALA A 19 23.10 -17.93 -30.73
C ALA A 19 21.64 -17.94 -31.22
N LEU A 20 21.04 -16.76 -31.45
CA LEU A 20 19.69 -16.63 -32.03
C LEU A 20 19.60 -17.14 -33.48
N HIS A 21 20.73 -17.15 -34.20
CA HIS A 21 20.79 -17.52 -35.62
C HIS A 21 21.37 -18.91 -35.88
N THR A 22 21.76 -19.66 -34.83
CA THR A 22 22.31 -21.01 -34.97
C THR A 22 21.28 -22.08 -34.60
N THR A 23 21.32 -23.20 -35.32
CA THR A 23 20.59 -24.43 -34.98
C THR A 23 21.54 -25.42 -34.33
N GLY A 24 21.21 -25.93 -33.15
CA GLY A 24 22.07 -26.88 -32.42
C GLY A 24 22.00 -26.71 -30.89
N PRO A 25 22.71 -27.58 -30.14
CA PRO A 25 22.73 -27.52 -28.68
C PRO A 25 23.36 -26.21 -28.21
N LEU A 26 22.76 -25.60 -27.19
CA LEU A 26 23.31 -24.42 -26.54
C LEU A 26 24.26 -24.85 -25.42
N GLU A 27 25.32 -24.07 -25.18
CA GLU A 27 26.00 -24.15 -23.91
C GLU A 27 25.09 -23.65 -22.79
N ARG A 28 25.23 -24.23 -21.59
CA ARG A 28 24.38 -23.88 -20.45
C ARG A 28 24.48 -22.40 -20.06
N SER A 29 25.67 -21.82 -20.11
CA SER A 29 25.92 -20.39 -19.87
C SER A 29 25.17 -19.51 -20.86
N VAL A 30 25.20 -19.87 -22.15
CA VAL A 30 24.50 -19.16 -23.23
C VAL A 30 22.98 -19.27 -23.08
N ALA A 31 22.46 -20.46 -22.76
CA ALA A 31 21.03 -20.65 -22.51
C ALA A 31 20.52 -19.77 -21.35
N ILE A 32 21.30 -19.69 -20.27
CA ILE A 32 20.98 -18.82 -19.13
C ILE A 32 21.01 -17.35 -19.52
N ALA A 33 22.05 -16.91 -20.23
CA ALA A 33 22.21 -15.53 -20.66
C ALA A 33 21.11 -15.10 -21.65
N LEU A 34 20.67 -16.00 -22.55
CA LEU A 34 19.51 -15.75 -23.42
C LEU A 34 18.22 -15.57 -22.62
N VAL A 35 17.98 -16.37 -21.57
CA VAL A 35 16.82 -16.19 -20.69
C VAL A 35 16.91 -14.85 -19.94
N GLN A 36 18.08 -14.45 -19.47
CA GLN A 36 18.28 -13.15 -18.81
C GLN A 36 18.00 -12.00 -19.78
N ARG A 37 18.59 -12.03 -20.98
CA ARG A 37 18.40 -11.01 -22.02
C ARG A 37 16.94 -10.89 -22.45
N GLY A 38 16.24 -12.03 -22.59
CA GLY A 38 14.80 -12.03 -22.85
C GLY A 38 13.98 -11.30 -21.77
N ARG A 39 14.37 -11.41 -20.49
CA ARG A 39 13.70 -10.69 -19.39
C ARG A 39 13.93 -9.19 -19.46
N GLU A 40 15.16 -8.75 -19.73
CA GLU A 40 15.47 -7.33 -19.92
C GLU A 40 14.66 -6.72 -21.07
N LEU A 41 14.51 -7.44 -22.18
CA LEU A 41 13.71 -6.99 -23.31
C LEU A 41 12.21 -6.90 -22.95
N LEU A 42 11.68 -7.84 -22.15
CA LEU A 42 10.30 -7.71 -21.62
C LEU A 42 10.11 -6.44 -20.78
N GLU A 43 11.13 -6.08 -20.00
CA GLU A 43 11.13 -4.91 -19.13
C GLU A 43 11.16 -3.60 -19.90
N LEU A 44 11.92 -3.56 -21.00
CA LEU A 44 11.97 -2.42 -21.92
C LEU A 44 10.71 -2.29 -22.80
N GLY A 45 9.87 -3.33 -22.84
CA GLY A 45 8.66 -3.36 -23.66
C GLY A 45 8.86 -3.98 -25.05
N ASP A 46 10.05 -4.52 -25.32
CA ASP A 46 10.44 -5.14 -26.58
C ASP A 46 10.03 -6.62 -26.61
N PHE A 47 8.72 -6.87 -26.69
CA PHE A 47 8.15 -8.21 -26.49
C PHE A 47 8.51 -9.22 -27.58
N GLU A 48 8.57 -8.81 -28.85
CA GLU A 48 8.90 -9.71 -29.96
C GLU A 48 10.38 -10.13 -29.96
N PRO A 49 11.36 -9.21 -29.74
CA PRO A 49 12.73 -9.59 -29.43
C PRO A 49 12.84 -10.51 -28.21
N ALA A 50 12.13 -10.20 -27.11
CA ALA A 50 12.13 -11.04 -25.92
C ALA A 50 11.64 -12.47 -26.21
N ALA A 51 10.54 -12.60 -26.96
CA ALA A 51 9.99 -13.89 -27.35
C ALA A 51 11.02 -14.74 -28.12
N ARG A 52 11.78 -14.15 -29.05
CA ARG A 52 12.83 -14.87 -29.79
C ARG A 52 13.93 -15.43 -28.88
N HIS A 53 14.36 -14.66 -27.88
CA HIS A 53 15.36 -15.12 -26.90
C HIS A 53 14.86 -16.31 -26.09
N PHE A 54 13.63 -16.22 -25.56
CA PHE A 54 13.06 -17.34 -24.82
C PHE A 54 12.81 -18.55 -25.70
N GLN A 55 12.28 -18.36 -26.91
CA GLN A 55 12.00 -19.42 -27.86
C GLN A 55 13.26 -20.21 -28.20
N ARG A 56 14.41 -19.54 -28.36
CA ARG A 56 15.69 -20.20 -28.65
C ARG A 56 16.12 -21.21 -27.57
N VAL A 57 15.70 -20.98 -26.33
CA VAL A 57 16.03 -21.81 -25.15
C VAL A 57 14.97 -22.88 -24.87
N THR A 58 13.79 -22.80 -25.49
CA THR A 58 12.76 -23.84 -25.30
C THR A 58 13.27 -25.21 -25.78
N GLY A 59 13.07 -26.24 -24.95
CA GLY A 59 13.56 -27.60 -25.22
C GLY A 59 15.00 -27.87 -24.76
N PHE A 60 15.62 -26.96 -24.02
CA PHE A 60 16.90 -27.20 -23.35
C PHE A 60 16.79 -28.34 -22.30
N ASP A 61 17.84 -29.15 -22.15
CA ASP A 61 17.80 -30.38 -21.34
C ASP A 61 17.56 -30.12 -19.84
N ASP A 62 18.00 -28.98 -19.31
CA ASP A 62 17.75 -28.57 -17.92
C ASP A 62 16.28 -28.08 -17.78
N PRO A 63 15.43 -28.81 -17.02
CA PRO A 63 14.02 -28.46 -16.90
C PRO A 63 13.77 -27.10 -16.26
N ALA A 64 14.66 -26.63 -15.37
CA ALA A 64 14.49 -25.33 -14.72
C ALA A 64 14.74 -24.18 -15.71
N ILE A 65 15.76 -24.32 -16.56
CA ILE A 65 16.07 -23.35 -17.61
C ILE A 65 14.94 -23.31 -18.64
N THR A 66 14.50 -24.48 -19.14
CA THR A 66 13.39 -24.58 -20.09
C THR A 66 12.08 -24.05 -19.50
N ALA A 67 11.76 -24.37 -18.24
CA ALA A 67 10.58 -23.86 -17.57
C ALA A 67 10.62 -22.33 -17.43
N SER A 68 11.77 -21.74 -17.10
CA SER A 68 11.93 -20.29 -17.06
C SER A 68 11.79 -19.65 -18.44
N ALA A 69 12.34 -20.26 -19.49
CA ALA A 69 12.21 -19.76 -20.85
C ALA A 69 10.75 -19.77 -21.31
N LEU A 70 10.06 -20.89 -21.11
CA LEU A 70 8.63 -21.01 -21.43
C LEU A 70 7.77 -20.01 -20.63
N LEU A 71 8.07 -19.79 -19.34
CA LEU A 71 7.35 -18.80 -18.54
C LEU A 71 7.47 -17.38 -19.14
N GLY A 72 8.69 -16.99 -19.52
CA GLY A 72 8.97 -15.71 -20.17
C GLY A 72 8.37 -15.60 -21.57
N LEU A 73 8.43 -16.66 -22.37
CA LEU A 73 7.80 -16.72 -23.69
C LEU A 73 6.28 -16.55 -23.59
N GLY A 74 5.64 -17.17 -22.60
CA GLY A 74 4.21 -16.99 -22.35
C GLY A 74 3.86 -15.56 -21.95
N GLU A 75 4.69 -14.90 -21.14
CA GLU A 75 4.52 -13.47 -20.83
C GLU A 75 4.68 -12.59 -22.09
N ALA A 76 5.69 -12.84 -22.91
CA ALA A 76 5.89 -12.11 -24.17
C ALA A 76 4.67 -12.25 -25.09
N ALA A 77 4.17 -13.48 -25.28
CA ALA A 77 2.98 -13.76 -26.07
C ALA A 77 1.74 -13.05 -25.51
N TYR A 78 1.56 -13.05 -24.18
CA TYR A 78 0.45 -12.33 -23.54
C TYR A 78 0.51 -10.82 -23.78
N ARG A 79 1.71 -10.23 -23.74
CA ARG A 79 1.91 -8.79 -23.99
C ARG A 79 1.76 -8.40 -25.45
N LEU A 80 1.86 -9.37 -26.36
CA LEU A 80 1.57 -9.26 -27.79
C LEU A 80 0.09 -9.58 -28.13
N ASP A 81 -0.78 -9.72 -27.13
CA ASP A 81 -2.21 -10.05 -27.29
C ASP A 81 -2.47 -11.45 -27.90
N LEU A 82 -1.49 -12.35 -27.80
CA LEU A 82 -1.57 -13.74 -28.27
C LEU A 82 -1.99 -14.66 -27.11
N GLU A 83 -3.21 -14.50 -26.61
CA GLU A 83 -3.67 -15.14 -25.37
C GLU A 83 -3.65 -16.69 -25.42
N ASP A 84 -4.06 -17.29 -26.53
CA ASP A 84 -4.06 -18.75 -26.71
C ASP A 84 -2.65 -19.33 -26.65
N GLN A 85 -1.70 -18.63 -27.30
CA GLN A 85 -0.30 -19.02 -27.29
C GLN A 85 0.30 -18.85 -25.90
N ALA A 86 -0.02 -17.77 -25.18
CA ALA A 86 0.42 -17.55 -23.82
C ALA A 86 -0.06 -18.67 -22.88
N LEU A 87 -1.35 -19.01 -22.95
CA LEU A 87 -1.95 -20.10 -22.18
C LEU A 87 -1.29 -21.45 -22.48
N ALA A 88 -1.13 -21.79 -23.77
CA ALA A 88 -0.48 -23.03 -24.19
C ALA A 88 0.98 -23.12 -23.70
N THR A 89 1.69 -22.00 -23.70
CA THR A 89 3.08 -21.92 -23.24
C THR A 89 3.19 -22.08 -21.72
N TRP A 90 2.33 -21.43 -20.94
CA TRP A 90 2.32 -21.63 -19.49
C TRP A 90 1.88 -23.05 -19.10
N GLN A 91 0.95 -23.66 -19.84
CA GLN A 91 0.62 -25.08 -19.66
C GLN A 91 1.79 -26.01 -20.00
N ALA A 92 2.66 -25.62 -20.94
CA ALA A 92 3.88 -26.39 -21.23
C ALA A 92 4.83 -26.43 -20.04
N VAL A 93 4.94 -25.34 -19.26
CA VAL A 93 5.70 -25.32 -18.00
C VAL A 93 5.16 -26.38 -17.03
N LEU A 94 3.85 -26.56 -16.96
CA LEU A 94 3.19 -27.50 -16.04
C LEU A 94 3.38 -28.98 -16.42
N ARG A 95 3.89 -29.27 -17.63
CA ARG A 95 4.26 -30.62 -18.07
C ARG A 95 5.69 -31.01 -17.69
N LEU A 96 6.50 -30.05 -17.25
CA LEU A 96 7.86 -30.29 -16.79
C LEU A 96 7.87 -30.73 -15.31
N PRO A 97 8.97 -31.35 -14.82
CA PRO A 97 9.20 -31.51 -13.39
C PRO A 97 9.01 -30.20 -12.62
N GLU A 98 8.67 -30.30 -11.34
CA GLU A 98 8.39 -29.12 -10.52
C GLU A 98 9.65 -28.25 -10.35
N THR A 99 9.52 -26.98 -10.68
CA THR A 99 10.59 -25.97 -10.68
C THR A 99 10.08 -24.68 -10.02
N PRO A 100 10.95 -23.71 -9.70
CA PRO A 100 10.50 -22.39 -9.22
C PRO A 100 9.50 -21.68 -10.17
N SER A 101 9.54 -21.99 -11.47
CA SER A 101 8.61 -21.47 -12.49
C SER A 101 7.22 -22.11 -12.46
N THR A 102 7.03 -23.23 -11.75
CA THR A 102 5.75 -23.95 -11.70
C THR A 102 4.66 -23.16 -10.98
N TYR A 103 4.97 -22.49 -9.87
CA TYR A 103 4.00 -21.65 -9.16
C TYR A 103 3.52 -20.45 -10.02
N PRO A 104 4.42 -19.62 -10.59
CA PRO A 104 4.03 -18.54 -11.48
C PRO A 104 3.23 -19.01 -12.70
N ALA A 105 3.59 -20.17 -13.27
CA ALA A 105 2.85 -20.76 -14.39
C ALA A 105 1.40 -21.10 -14.00
N TRP A 106 1.17 -21.76 -12.85
CA TRP A 106 -0.19 -22.03 -12.36
C TRP A 106 -1.00 -20.75 -12.15
N ARG A 107 -0.37 -19.71 -11.57
CA ARG A 107 -1.01 -18.40 -11.37
C ARG A 107 -1.40 -17.75 -12.71
N ASN A 108 -0.54 -17.83 -13.73
CA ASN A 108 -0.81 -17.26 -15.04
C ASN A 108 -1.88 -18.04 -15.81
N VAL A 109 -1.84 -19.38 -15.78
CA VAL A 109 -2.90 -20.24 -16.32
C VAL A 109 -4.23 -19.92 -15.68
N ALA A 110 -4.28 -19.80 -14.35
CA ALA A 110 -5.51 -19.45 -13.64
C ALA A 110 -6.06 -18.09 -14.08
N ALA A 111 -5.20 -17.08 -14.19
CA ALA A 111 -5.60 -15.75 -14.65
C ALA A 111 -6.10 -15.75 -16.11
N ALA A 112 -5.49 -16.53 -17.00
CA ALA A 112 -5.95 -16.70 -18.37
C ALA A 112 -7.34 -17.36 -18.45
N ARG A 113 -7.56 -18.44 -17.69
CA ARG A 113 -8.87 -19.10 -17.58
C ARG A 113 -9.97 -18.16 -17.07
N VAL A 114 -9.66 -17.26 -16.13
CA VAL A 114 -10.62 -16.22 -15.70
C VAL A 114 -10.98 -15.28 -16.86
N ARG A 115 -10.02 -14.84 -17.67
CA ARG A 115 -10.29 -13.96 -18.82
C ARG A 115 -11.13 -14.65 -19.89
N ALA A 116 -10.92 -15.95 -20.10
CA ALA A 116 -11.71 -16.79 -20.99
C ALA A 116 -13.12 -17.12 -20.47
N GLY A 117 -13.45 -16.75 -19.22
CA GLY A 117 -14.74 -17.07 -18.58
C GLY A 117 -14.85 -18.51 -18.06
N GLU A 118 -13.77 -19.27 -18.07
CA GLU A 118 -13.68 -20.66 -17.65
C GLU A 118 -13.45 -20.74 -16.13
N LEU A 119 -14.47 -20.33 -15.37
CA LEU A 119 -14.33 -20.05 -13.93
C LEU A 119 -14.01 -21.30 -13.09
N ARG A 120 -14.48 -22.49 -13.50
CA ARG A 120 -14.23 -23.74 -12.74
C ARG A 120 -12.77 -24.16 -12.87
N GLU A 121 -12.26 -24.16 -14.09
CA GLU A 121 -10.88 -24.44 -14.46
C GLU A 121 -9.93 -23.40 -13.82
N ALA A 122 -10.35 -22.13 -13.76
CA ALA A 122 -9.62 -21.09 -13.07
C ALA A 122 -9.49 -21.36 -11.56
N ILE A 123 -10.57 -21.82 -10.90
CA ILE A 123 -10.54 -22.19 -9.48
C ILE A 123 -9.56 -23.33 -9.23
N GLU A 124 -9.58 -24.36 -10.07
CA GLU A 124 -8.66 -25.49 -9.99
C GLU A 124 -7.20 -25.04 -10.13
N ALA A 125 -6.90 -24.23 -11.15
CA ALA A 125 -5.57 -23.68 -11.35
C ALA A 125 -5.11 -22.77 -10.20
N TYR A 126 -5.99 -21.95 -9.62
CA TYR A 126 -5.65 -21.15 -8.43
C TYR A 126 -5.45 -21.99 -7.17
N ARG A 127 -6.13 -23.14 -7.03
CA ARG A 127 -5.86 -24.09 -5.93
C ARG A 127 -4.47 -24.70 -6.07
N GLU A 128 -4.07 -25.08 -7.29
CA GLU A 128 -2.71 -25.54 -7.56
C GLU A 128 -1.65 -24.47 -7.27
N ALA A 129 -1.95 -23.22 -7.61
CA ALA A 129 -1.11 -22.08 -7.25
C ALA A 129 -1.03 -21.89 -5.73
N ASP A 130 -2.15 -21.93 -4.99
CA ASP A 130 -2.20 -21.77 -3.52
C ASP A 130 -1.36 -22.82 -2.79
N ARG A 131 -1.35 -24.07 -3.29
CA ARG A 131 -0.54 -25.17 -2.74
C ARG A 131 0.95 -24.89 -2.81
N ARG A 132 1.41 -24.21 -3.86
CA ARG A 132 2.82 -23.94 -4.16
C ARG A 132 3.28 -22.52 -3.83
N ALA A 133 2.35 -21.64 -3.50
CA ALA A 133 2.61 -20.23 -3.31
C ALA A 133 3.51 -19.94 -2.09
N PRO A 134 4.47 -19.01 -2.22
CA PRO A 134 5.13 -18.40 -1.07
C PRO A 134 4.11 -17.79 -0.11
N ALA A 135 4.44 -17.73 1.19
CA ALA A 135 3.53 -17.21 2.22
C ALA A 135 3.02 -15.78 1.90
N ALA A 136 3.87 -14.95 1.28
CA ALA A 136 3.53 -13.58 0.89
C ALA A 136 2.40 -13.50 -0.15
N ASP A 137 2.25 -14.50 -1.02
CA ASP A 137 1.29 -14.48 -2.12
C ASP A 137 -0.02 -15.23 -1.79
N LYS A 138 -0.05 -16.00 -0.69
CA LYS A 138 -1.24 -16.79 -0.27
C LYS A 138 -2.48 -15.93 -0.01
N ALA A 139 -2.30 -14.73 0.54
CA ALA A 139 -3.41 -13.82 0.81
C ALA A 139 -4.09 -13.35 -0.49
N GLU A 140 -3.31 -12.99 -1.50
CA GLU A 140 -3.81 -12.58 -2.82
C GLU A 140 -4.56 -13.73 -3.49
N ILE A 141 -3.98 -14.94 -3.50
CA ILE A 141 -4.60 -16.11 -4.13
C ILE A 141 -5.91 -16.48 -3.42
N ALA A 142 -5.93 -16.43 -2.09
CA ALA A 142 -7.15 -16.62 -1.33
C ALA A 142 -8.22 -15.57 -1.67
N ALA A 143 -7.87 -14.30 -1.89
CA ALA A 143 -8.84 -13.30 -2.31
C ALA A 143 -9.45 -13.62 -3.69
N ARG A 144 -8.61 -14.04 -4.65
CA ARG A 144 -9.04 -14.45 -6.00
C ARG A 144 -9.97 -15.66 -5.95
N LEU A 145 -9.60 -16.70 -5.20
CA LEU A 145 -10.45 -17.87 -4.96
C LEU A 145 -11.78 -17.50 -4.28
N GLY A 146 -11.77 -16.52 -3.37
CA GLY A 146 -12.97 -16.03 -2.71
C GLY A 146 -13.97 -15.40 -3.68
N TRP A 147 -13.49 -14.55 -4.60
CA TRP A 147 -14.32 -13.96 -5.65
C TRP A 147 -14.83 -14.99 -6.65
N LEU A 148 -13.95 -15.90 -7.11
CA LEU A 148 -14.36 -16.95 -8.05
C LEU A 148 -15.41 -17.87 -7.44
N ALA A 149 -15.23 -18.29 -6.17
CA ALA A 149 -16.21 -19.11 -5.47
C ALA A 149 -17.57 -18.39 -5.36
N LYS A 150 -17.57 -17.08 -5.11
CA LYS A 150 -18.79 -16.27 -5.05
C LYS A 150 -19.49 -16.23 -6.42
N GLU A 151 -18.74 -16.00 -7.49
CA GLU A 151 -19.26 -15.95 -8.86
C GLU A 151 -19.85 -17.29 -9.30
N THR A 152 -19.24 -18.41 -8.87
CA THR A 152 -19.75 -19.76 -9.14
C THR A 152 -20.86 -20.20 -8.16
N GLY A 153 -21.31 -19.33 -7.26
CA GLY A 153 -22.41 -19.62 -6.31
C GLY A 153 -22.02 -20.36 -5.01
N ASP A 154 -20.74 -20.68 -4.79
CA ASP A 154 -20.25 -21.31 -3.56
C ASP A 154 -19.91 -20.25 -2.49
N THR A 155 -20.97 -19.72 -1.87
CA THR A 155 -20.87 -18.71 -0.82
C THR A 155 -20.12 -19.20 0.43
N GLY A 156 -20.15 -20.51 0.69
CA GLY A 156 -19.45 -21.12 1.82
C GLY A 156 -17.93 -21.12 1.62
N ALA A 157 -17.47 -21.56 0.45
CA ALA A 157 -16.06 -21.48 0.09
C ALA A 157 -15.59 -20.03 0.00
N ALA A 158 -16.39 -19.14 -0.57
CA ALA A 158 -16.07 -17.71 -0.65
C ALA A 158 -15.74 -17.12 0.72
N ARG A 159 -16.58 -17.38 1.75
CA ARG A 159 -16.32 -16.93 3.12
C ARG A 159 -15.01 -17.46 3.69
N ARG A 160 -14.71 -18.75 3.50
CA ARG A 160 -13.45 -19.36 3.97
C ARG A 160 -12.23 -18.72 3.30
N TYR A 161 -12.29 -18.52 1.99
CA TYR A 161 -11.22 -17.90 1.23
C TYR A 161 -11.02 -16.43 1.58
N PHE A 162 -12.08 -15.64 1.74
CA PHE A 162 -11.97 -14.26 2.22
C PHE A 162 -11.42 -14.18 3.64
N ALA A 163 -11.78 -15.12 4.52
CA ALA A 163 -11.18 -15.20 5.85
C ALA A 163 -9.67 -15.44 5.78
N ARG A 164 -9.21 -16.37 4.93
CA ARG A 164 -7.77 -16.62 4.69
C ARG A 164 -7.06 -15.44 4.03
N SER A 165 -7.74 -14.70 3.14
CA SER A 165 -7.16 -13.56 2.42
C SER A 165 -6.81 -12.37 3.33
N ARG A 166 -7.42 -12.28 4.51
CA ARG A 166 -7.16 -11.20 5.48
C ARG A 166 -5.80 -11.33 6.21
N GLY A 167 -5.05 -12.42 5.97
CA GLY A 167 -3.76 -12.67 6.60
C GLY A 167 -3.85 -12.77 8.13
N THR A 168 -2.70 -12.84 8.79
CA THR A 168 -2.55 -12.76 10.27
C THR A 168 -2.53 -11.30 10.76
N GLY A 169 -3.25 -10.40 10.09
CA GLY A 169 -3.46 -9.04 10.59
C GLY A 169 -4.42 -9.03 11.79
N PRO A 170 -4.38 -7.99 12.66
CA PRO A 170 -5.33 -7.89 13.76
C PRO A 170 -6.76 -7.98 13.21
N ALA A 171 -7.59 -8.83 13.82
CA ALA A 171 -8.96 -9.12 13.38
C ALA A 171 -9.86 -7.87 13.30
N LEU A 172 -9.44 -6.78 13.96
CA LEU A 172 -10.02 -5.45 13.91
C LEU A 172 -8.88 -4.42 13.70
N PRO A 173 -8.89 -3.64 12.60
CA PRO A 173 -7.98 -2.51 12.41
C PRO A 173 -8.02 -1.57 13.63
N LEU A 174 -6.86 -1.07 14.08
CA LEU A 174 -6.78 -0.08 15.16
C LEU A 174 -7.60 1.17 14.83
N ALA A 175 -7.71 1.54 13.55
CA ALA A 175 -8.60 2.61 13.10
C ALA A 175 -10.06 2.44 13.57
N TYR A 176 -10.59 1.21 13.56
CA TYR A 176 -11.96 0.93 14.01
C TYR A 176 -12.08 0.95 15.54
N VAL A 177 -11.02 0.58 16.26
CA VAL A 177 -10.97 0.71 17.72
C VAL A 177 -11.00 2.18 18.11
N ILE A 178 -10.17 3.03 17.47
CA ILE A 178 -10.16 4.48 17.68
C ILE A 178 -11.54 5.08 17.36
N LEU A 179 -12.13 4.68 16.23
CA LEU A 179 -13.48 5.10 15.83
C LEU A 179 -14.51 4.74 16.91
N GLY A 180 -14.53 3.47 17.36
CA GLY A 180 -15.48 3.00 18.37
C GLY A 180 -15.36 3.76 19.69
N ILE A 181 -14.13 3.94 20.19
CA ILE A 181 -13.86 4.72 21.41
C ILE A 181 -14.33 6.17 21.24
N THR A 182 -14.01 6.80 20.12
CA THR A 182 -14.36 8.19 19.82
C THR A 182 -15.88 8.39 19.77
N VAL A 183 -16.60 7.48 19.12
CA VAL A 183 -18.07 7.51 19.06
C VAL A 183 -18.66 7.41 20.46
N VAL A 184 -18.25 6.42 21.25
CA VAL A 184 -18.76 6.22 22.62
C VAL A 184 -18.48 7.43 23.50
N LEU A 185 -17.24 7.93 23.50
CA LEU A 185 -16.87 9.10 24.29
C LEU A 185 -17.63 10.34 23.85
N SER A 186 -17.72 10.62 22.55
CA SER A 186 -18.42 11.80 22.05
C SER A 186 -19.92 11.80 22.40
N PHE A 187 -20.59 10.64 22.31
CA PHE A 187 -21.99 10.53 22.77
C PHE A 187 -22.13 10.71 24.28
N TYR A 188 -21.20 10.17 25.06
CA TYR A 188 -21.21 10.35 26.50
C TYR A 188 -20.97 11.82 26.89
N THR A 189 -20.03 12.51 26.26
CA THR A 189 -19.68 13.90 26.57
C THR A 189 -20.78 14.91 26.21
N GLU A 190 -21.61 14.59 25.21
CA GLU A 190 -22.81 15.37 24.86
C GLU A 190 -23.96 15.21 25.87
N SER A 191 -23.92 14.16 26.70
CA SER A 191 -24.90 13.97 27.77
C SER A 191 -24.68 14.99 28.91
N SER A 192 -25.72 15.26 29.71
CA SER A 192 -25.63 16.19 30.84
C SER A 192 -24.53 15.81 31.84
N GLY A 193 -24.28 14.51 32.04
CA GLY A 193 -23.24 14.01 32.93
C GLY A 193 -21.82 13.99 32.34
N GLY A 194 -21.67 14.25 31.04
CA GLY A 194 -20.38 14.16 30.35
C GLY A 194 -19.74 15.49 29.96
N ARG A 195 -20.40 16.63 30.23
CA ARG A 195 -19.91 17.96 29.83
C ARG A 195 -18.59 18.36 30.49
N GLU A 196 -18.39 17.98 31.75
CA GLU A 196 -17.12 18.22 32.44
C GLU A 196 -15.98 17.45 31.75
N LEU A 197 -16.25 16.20 31.34
CA LEU A 197 -15.29 15.42 30.57
C LEU A 197 -15.06 16.03 29.18
N GLN A 198 -16.09 16.60 28.54
CA GLN A 198 -15.91 17.32 27.28
C GLN A 198 -14.93 18.48 27.43
N ALA A 199 -15.12 19.31 28.46
CA ALA A 199 -14.25 20.45 28.76
C ALA A 199 -12.82 20.01 29.11
N ALA A 200 -12.66 18.89 29.83
CA ALA A 200 -11.35 18.32 30.14
C ALA A 200 -10.62 17.80 28.88
N LEU A 201 -11.33 17.20 27.93
CA LEU A 201 -10.72 16.61 26.74
C LEU A 201 -10.55 17.58 25.57
N ALA A 202 -11.33 18.67 25.52
CA ALA A 202 -11.26 19.68 24.49
C ALA A 202 -9.88 20.39 24.46
N LEU A 203 -9.55 21.00 23.31
CA LEU A 203 -8.37 21.83 23.18
C LEU A 203 -8.66 23.22 23.78
N ASP A 204 -8.64 23.28 25.11
CA ASP A 204 -8.59 24.53 25.87
C ASP A 204 -7.17 25.09 25.80
N LYS A 205 -7.05 26.28 25.20
CA LYS A 205 -5.75 26.89 24.92
C LYS A 205 -5.10 27.48 26.16
N ALA A 206 -5.90 27.98 27.11
CA ALA A 206 -5.38 28.50 28.37
C ALA A 206 -4.84 27.36 29.24
N ALA A 207 -5.59 26.25 29.34
CA ALA A 207 -5.14 25.05 30.04
C ALA A 207 -3.92 24.41 29.38
N LEU A 208 -3.86 24.38 28.04
CA LEU A 208 -2.68 23.93 27.31
C LEU A 208 -1.46 24.81 27.60
N ALA A 209 -1.62 26.15 27.61
CA ALA A 209 -0.56 27.08 27.98
C ALA A 209 -0.09 26.89 29.43
N ALA A 210 -1.00 26.46 30.32
CA ALA A 210 -0.70 26.11 31.71
C ALA A 210 -0.03 24.73 31.88
N GLY A 211 0.18 23.97 30.79
CA GLY A 211 0.93 22.71 30.80
C GLY A 211 0.09 21.45 30.60
N GLU A 212 -1.21 21.56 30.30
CA GLU A 212 -2.08 20.41 30.03
C GLU A 212 -1.85 19.81 28.63
N ILE A 213 -0.64 19.30 28.39
CA ILE A 213 -0.17 18.81 27.08
C ILE A 213 -1.00 17.64 26.51
N TYR A 214 -1.73 16.91 27.35
CA TYR A 214 -2.58 15.81 26.91
C TYR A 214 -3.71 16.29 25.97
N ARG A 215 -4.09 17.57 26.06
CA ARG A 215 -5.11 18.23 25.23
C ARG A 215 -4.77 18.22 23.74
N LEU A 216 -3.48 18.10 23.40
CA LEU A 216 -3.02 17.93 22.02
C LEU A 216 -3.56 16.66 21.37
N LEU A 217 -3.83 15.63 22.16
CA LEU A 217 -4.28 14.32 21.71
C LEU A 217 -5.73 14.03 22.10
N SER A 218 -6.17 14.41 23.30
CA SER A 218 -7.54 14.12 23.75
C SER A 218 -8.62 14.80 22.93
N VAL A 219 -8.29 15.92 22.27
CA VAL A 219 -9.22 16.69 21.42
C VAL A 219 -9.89 15.83 20.34
N VAL A 220 -9.21 14.78 19.85
CA VAL A 220 -9.74 13.91 18.79
C VAL A 220 -10.88 12.99 19.28
N LEU A 221 -11.07 12.86 20.59
CA LEU A 221 -12.04 11.94 21.19
C LEU A 221 -13.42 12.58 21.41
N VAL A 222 -13.50 13.91 21.35
CA VAL A 222 -14.71 14.68 21.64
C VAL A 222 -15.11 15.52 20.42
N HIS A 223 -16.41 15.74 20.24
CA HIS A 223 -16.98 16.45 19.11
C HIS A 223 -18.08 17.40 19.58
N GLY A 224 -18.30 18.48 18.83
CA GLY A 224 -19.41 19.42 19.05
C GLY A 224 -20.55 19.10 18.09
N GLY A 225 -21.43 18.19 18.49
CA GLY A 225 -22.61 17.78 17.73
C GLY A 225 -22.46 16.54 16.85
N VAL A 226 -23.60 15.89 16.59
CA VAL A 226 -23.69 14.59 15.89
C VAL A 226 -23.21 14.65 14.44
N LEU A 227 -23.50 15.72 13.70
CA LEU A 227 -23.05 15.84 12.31
C LEU A 227 -21.53 15.95 12.22
N HIS A 228 -20.90 16.71 13.11
CA HIS A 228 -19.45 16.83 13.17
C HIS A 228 -18.80 15.46 13.47
N LEU A 229 -19.33 14.73 14.45
CA LEU A 229 -18.90 13.36 14.74
C LEU A 229 -19.07 12.44 13.53
N LEU A 230 -20.23 12.48 12.88
CA LEU A 230 -20.56 11.61 11.73
C LEU A 230 -19.55 11.79 10.59
N PHE A 231 -19.26 13.03 10.19
CA PHE A 231 -18.32 13.30 9.10
C PHE A 231 -16.90 12.89 9.44
N ASN A 232 -16.43 13.17 10.67
CA ASN A 232 -15.09 12.75 11.09
C ASN A 232 -14.98 11.23 11.15
N MET A 233 -15.96 10.54 11.73
CA MET A 233 -15.92 9.09 11.84
C MET A 233 -16.10 8.41 10.49
N TYR A 234 -16.87 9.00 9.57
CA TYR A 234 -16.92 8.54 8.17
C TYR A 234 -15.57 8.69 7.47
N GLY A 235 -14.89 9.82 7.65
CA GLY A 235 -13.53 10.03 7.15
C GLY A 235 -12.53 9.01 7.71
N LEU A 236 -12.54 8.80 9.02
CA LEU A 236 -11.68 7.82 9.69
C LEU A 236 -12.00 6.37 9.28
N TYR A 237 -13.28 6.04 9.10
CA TYR A 237 -13.73 4.73 8.62
C TYR A 237 -13.17 4.40 7.24
N LEU A 238 -13.09 5.39 6.33
CA LEU A 238 -12.57 5.19 4.98
C LEU A 238 -11.04 5.21 4.95
N LEU A 239 -10.41 6.19 5.60
CA LEU A 239 -8.98 6.46 5.47
C LEU A 239 -8.14 5.62 6.45
N GLY A 240 -8.63 5.40 7.66
CA GLY A 240 -7.87 4.71 8.71
C GLY A 240 -7.43 3.31 8.31
N PRO A 241 -8.35 2.39 7.93
CA PRO A 241 -7.98 1.05 7.48
C PRO A 241 -7.09 1.04 6.23
N LEU A 242 -7.24 2.03 5.35
CA LEU A 242 -6.40 2.16 4.16
C LEU A 242 -4.95 2.49 4.54
N VAL A 243 -4.73 3.51 5.37
CA VAL A 243 -3.38 3.88 5.85
C VAL A 243 -2.78 2.75 6.71
N GLU A 244 -3.57 2.16 7.61
CA GLU A 244 -3.14 1.04 8.44
C GLU A 244 -2.77 -0.20 7.61
N GLY A 245 -3.53 -0.47 6.54
CA GLY A 245 -3.21 -1.54 5.60
C GLY A 245 -1.89 -1.30 4.87
N MET A 246 -1.57 -0.05 4.54
CA MET A 246 -0.40 0.31 3.74
C MET A 246 0.91 0.47 4.55
N TRP A 247 0.84 1.03 5.75
CA TRP A 247 2.01 1.30 6.60
C TRP A 247 2.10 0.38 7.83
N GLY A 248 1.03 -0.33 8.17
CA GLY A 248 0.93 -1.15 9.36
C GLY A 248 0.41 -0.42 10.59
N THR A 249 -0.09 -1.18 11.55
CA THR A 249 -0.83 -0.70 12.73
C THR A 249 -0.07 0.32 13.58
N TRP A 250 1.20 0.05 13.92
CA TRP A 250 1.99 0.95 14.76
C TRP A 250 2.36 2.25 14.06
N THR A 251 2.69 2.18 12.77
CA THR A 251 2.99 3.36 11.95
C THR A 251 1.73 4.21 11.75
N PHE A 252 0.57 3.58 11.53
CA PHE A 252 -0.71 4.27 11.50
C PHE A 252 -1.01 4.98 12.83
N ALA A 253 -0.78 4.31 13.97
CA ALA A 253 -0.96 4.92 15.28
C ALA A 253 -0.06 6.17 15.43
N ALA A 254 1.21 6.06 15.04
CA ALA A 254 2.14 7.18 15.07
C ALA A 254 1.69 8.33 14.16
N PHE A 255 1.25 8.04 12.93
CA PHE A 255 0.71 9.06 12.03
C PHE A 255 -0.50 9.76 12.64
N TYR A 256 -1.49 9.01 13.11
CA TYR A 256 -2.72 9.56 13.68
C TYR A 256 -2.44 10.47 14.89
N LEU A 257 -1.57 10.04 15.81
CA LEU A 257 -1.24 10.81 17.01
C LEU A 257 -0.39 12.04 16.70
N LEU A 258 0.60 11.93 15.81
CA LEU A 258 1.48 13.06 15.49
C LEU A 258 0.78 14.11 14.64
N THR A 259 -0.10 13.72 13.71
CA THR A 259 -0.89 14.69 12.95
C THR A 259 -1.96 15.34 13.81
N ALA A 260 -2.54 14.63 14.79
CA ALA A 260 -3.38 15.23 15.82
C ALA A 260 -2.62 16.29 16.62
N ALA A 261 -1.44 15.94 17.16
CA ALA A 261 -0.64 16.88 17.94
C ALA A 261 -0.19 18.10 17.13
N ALA A 262 0.22 17.91 15.88
CA ALA A 262 0.59 18.99 14.97
C ALA A 262 -0.60 19.90 14.63
N ALA A 263 -1.77 19.33 14.39
CA ALA A 263 -3.01 20.09 14.18
C ALA A 263 -3.36 20.93 15.41
N SER A 264 -3.38 20.33 16.60
CA SER A 264 -3.65 21.02 17.86
C SER A 264 -2.63 22.13 18.14
N THR A 265 -1.36 21.89 17.82
CA THR A 265 -0.30 22.91 17.96
C THR A 265 -0.51 24.07 16.99
N ALA A 266 -0.85 23.80 15.73
CA ALA A 266 -1.16 24.85 14.77
C ALA A 266 -2.38 25.67 15.20
N SER A 267 -3.44 25.02 15.71
CA SER A 267 -4.58 25.72 16.30
C SER A 267 -4.18 26.60 17.48
N PHE A 268 -3.38 26.06 18.40
CA PHE A 268 -2.93 26.80 19.57
C PHE A 268 -2.15 28.07 19.22
N VAL A 269 -1.35 28.04 18.14
CA VAL A 269 -0.54 29.18 17.71
C VAL A 269 -1.34 30.22 16.90
N PHE A 270 -2.29 29.77 16.08
CA PHE A 270 -2.89 30.60 15.02
C PHE A 270 -4.40 30.83 15.14
N SER A 271 -5.11 30.07 15.99
CA SER A 271 -6.55 30.24 16.20
C SER A 271 -6.81 30.78 17.60
N PRO A 272 -7.76 31.71 17.77
CA PRO A 272 -8.10 32.25 19.09
C PRO A 272 -9.16 31.43 19.84
N PHE A 273 -9.86 30.50 19.18
CA PHE A 273 -10.98 29.75 19.76
C PHE A 273 -10.59 28.33 20.14
N ASP A 274 -11.14 27.82 21.24
CA ASP A 274 -11.00 26.42 21.61
C ASP A 274 -11.63 25.51 20.55
N SER A 275 -11.13 24.27 20.47
CA SER A 275 -11.58 23.33 19.45
C SER A 275 -11.76 21.90 19.94
N VAL A 276 -12.55 21.15 19.18
CA VAL A 276 -12.88 19.74 19.39
C VAL A 276 -12.86 19.02 18.06
N GLY A 277 -12.57 17.72 18.06
CA GLY A 277 -12.78 16.84 16.93
C GLY A 277 -11.51 16.24 16.32
N ALA A 278 -11.69 15.09 15.66
CA ALA A 278 -10.60 14.33 15.04
C ALA A 278 -10.13 14.86 13.67
N SER A 279 -10.77 15.92 13.15
CA SER A 279 -10.59 16.39 11.77
C SER A 279 -9.14 16.74 11.41
N GLY A 280 -8.37 17.34 12.32
CA GLY A 280 -6.93 17.62 12.11
C GLY A 280 -6.11 16.36 11.87
N ALA A 281 -6.35 15.31 12.66
CA ALA A 281 -5.67 14.01 12.49
C ALA A 281 -6.04 13.36 11.15
N ILE A 282 -7.33 13.43 10.78
CA ILE A 282 -7.86 12.89 9.51
C ILE A 282 -7.25 13.62 8.31
N PHE A 283 -7.14 14.95 8.35
CA PHE A 283 -6.41 15.72 7.34
C PHE A 283 -4.95 15.30 7.21
N GLY A 284 -4.31 14.97 8.33
CA GLY A 284 -2.99 14.37 8.30
C GLY A 284 -2.93 13.02 7.61
N LEU A 285 -3.91 12.13 7.82
CA LEU A 285 -3.98 10.87 7.09
C LEU A 285 -4.14 11.09 5.58
N VAL A 286 -4.91 12.10 5.16
CA VAL A 286 -5.00 12.52 3.75
C VAL A 286 -3.63 12.96 3.23
N GLY A 287 -2.91 13.80 3.98
CA GLY A 287 -1.56 14.23 3.63
C GLY A 287 -0.58 13.06 3.47
N VAL A 288 -0.60 12.10 4.41
CA VAL A 288 0.21 10.88 4.36
C VAL A 288 -0.06 10.11 3.08
N LEU A 289 -1.34 9.87 2.74
CA LEU A 289 -1.70 9.16 1.52
C LEU A 289 -1.26 9.92 0.27
N MET A 290 -1.45 11.24 0.23
CA MET A 290 -1.12 12.08 -0.93
C MET A 290 0.38 12.12 -1.23
N ALA A 291 1.22 12.30 -0.21
CA ALA A 291 2.67 12.33 -0.37
C ALA A 291 3.23 10.91 -0.53
N GLY A 292 2.82 9.98 0.34
CA GLY A 292 3.37 8.62 0.39
C GLY A 292 3.09 7.79 -0.86
N THR A 293 1.89 7.92 -1.45
CA THR A 293 1.59 7.21 -2.71
C THR A 293 2.34 7.78 -3.91
N ARG A 294 2.49 9.12 -3.99
CA ARG A 294 3.18 9.79 -5.10
C ARG A 294 4.69 9.64 -5.04
N VAL A 295 5.30 9.87 -3.88
CA VAL A 295 6.77 9.87 -3.72
C VAL A 295 7.33 8.45 -3.82
N HIS A 296 6.68 7.48 -3.18
CA HIS A 296 7.22 6.12 -3.10
C HIS A 296 6.72 5.18 -4.19
N ASN A 297 5.91 5.68 -5.13
CA ASN A 297 5.32 4.90 -6.23
C ASN A 297 4.75 3.57 -5.72
N ALA A 298 3.90 3.64 -4.69
CA ALA A 298 3.26 2.46 -4.13
C ALA A 298 2.43 1.77 -5.22
N VAL A 299 2.67 0.49 -5.48
CA VAL A 299 1.89 -0.27 -6.46
C VAL A 299 0.54 -0.58 -5.83
N LEU A 300 -0.34 0.39 -5.96
CA LEU A 300 -1.74 0.27 -5.58
C LEU A 300 -2.42 -0.69 -6.57
N ASP A 301 -3.27 -1.58 -6.06
CA ASP A 301 -4.10 -2.41 -6.91
C ASP A 301 -5.05 -1.52 -7.76
N ARG A 302 -5.69 -2.11 -8.77
CA ARG A 302 -6.55 -1.37 -9.72
C ARG A 302 -7.69 -0.63 -9.01
N ARG A 303 -8.15 -1.15 -7.87
CA ARG A 303 -9.24 -0.59 -7.06
C ARG A 303 -8.76 0.59 -6.22
N ALA A 304 -7.62 0.47 -5.53
CA ALA A 304 -7.00 1.55 -4.77
C ALA A 304 -6.52 2.70 -5.68
N ARG A 305 -6.03 2.42 -6.90
CA ARG A 305 -5.71 3.47 -7.89
C ARG A 305 -6.92 4.31 -8.31
N ALA A 306 -8.09 3.68 -8.44
CA ALA A 306 -9.32 4.39 -8.76
C ALA A 306 -9.90 5.13 -7.55
N ILE A 307 -9.83 4.50 -6.37
CA ILE A 307 -10.49 4.97 -5.15
C ILE A 307 -9.67 6.05 -4.42
N VAL A 308 -8.34 5.98 -4.37
CA VAL A 308 -7.52 6.93 -3.58
C VAL A 308 -7.65 8.38 -4.06
N PRO A 309 -7.58 8.70 -5.37
CA PRO A 309 -7.78 10.08 -5.85
C PRO A 309 -9.22 10.57 -5.63
N GLN A 310 -10.20 9.67 -5.80
CA GLN A 310 -11.62 9.98 -5.64
C GLN A 310 -12.00 10.19 -4.17
N LEU A 311 -11.50 9.35 -3.25
CA LEU A 311 -11.68 9.52 -1.81
C LEU A 311 -10.92 10.73 -1.29
N GLY A 312 -9.68 10.97 -1.75
CA GLY A 312 -8.92 12.16 -1.39
C GLY A 312 -9.65 13.44 -1.80
N THR A 313 -10.19 13.47 -3.03
CA THR A 313 -10.97 14.62 -3.54
C THR A 313 -12.31 14.75 -2.83
N LEU A 314 -13.03 13.65 -2.60
CA LEU A 314 -14.33 13.65 -1.92
C LEU A 314 -14.21 14.04 -0.44
N VAL A 315 -13.20 13.54 0.27
CA VAL A 315 -12.92 13.93 1.66
C VAL A 315 -12.45 15.38 1.72
N LEU A 316 -11.63 15.82 0.78
CA LEU A 316 -11.22 17.22 0.70
C LEU A 316 -12.40 18.15 0.40
N VAL A 317 -13.28 17.80 -0.54
CA VAL A 317 -14.49 18.59 -0.87
C VAL A 317 -15.51 18.56 0.27
N ASN A 318 -15.78 17.40 0.88
CA ASN A 318 -16.68 17.31 2.04
C ASN A 318 -16.14 18.07 3.25
N LEU A 319 -14.81 18.09 3.48
CA LEU A 319 -14.25 18.95 4.52
C LEU A 319 -14.24 20.42 4.12
N LEU A 320 -13.91 20.81 2.87
CA LEU A 320 -13.98 22.19 2.37
C LEU A 320 -15.40 22.78 2.40
N LEU A 321 -16.43 21.97 2.17
CA LEU A 321 -17.83 22.36 2.41
C LEU A 321 -18.08 22.56 3.91
N GLY A 322 -17.42 21.75 4.75
CA GLY A 322 -17.26 22.03 6.18
C GLY A 322 -16.73 23.44 6.43
N PHE A 323 -15.60 23.87 5.83
CA PHE A 323 -15.00 25.23 5.97
C PHE A 323 -15.96 26.40 5.66
N SER A 324 -17.12 26.14 5.04
CA SER A 324 -18.16 27.15 4.77
C SER A 324 -19.10 27.39 5.96
N VAL A 325 -18.92 26.66 7.06
CA VAL A 325 -19.69 26.77 8.32
C VAL A 325 -18.86 27.50 9.38
N SER A 326 -19.44 28.50 10.03
CA SER A 326 -18.79 29.25 11.12
C SER A 326 -18.48 28.34 12.32
N GLY A 327 -17.29 28.49 12.93
CA GLY A 327 -16.86 27.73 14.11
C GLY A 327 -15.85 26.61 13.84
N ILE A 328 -15.19 26.60 12.68
CA ILE A 328 -14.22 25.58 12.27
C ILE A 328 -12.78 26.06 12.40
N ASP A 329 -11.93 25.17 12.91
CA ASP A 329 -10.53 25.42 13.18
C ASP A 329 -9.64 25.12 11.97
N ASN A 330 -9.57 26.09 11.05
CA ASN A 330 -8.79 25.97 9.81
C ASN A 330 -7.29 25.79 10.06
N ALA A 331 -6.77 26.36 11.15
CA ALA A 331 -5.38 26.21 11.53
C ALA A 331 -5.06 24.75 11.89
N ALA A 332 -5.95 24.07 12.62
CA ALA A 332 -5.82 22.65 12.89
C ALA A 332 -5.78 21.80 11.62
N HIS A 333 -6.66 22.07 10.66
CA HIS A 333 -6.72 21.32 9.39
C HIS A 333 -5.46 21.47 8.56
N ILE A 334 -4.98 22.71 8.40
CA ILE A 334 -3.75 23.00 7.66
C ILE A 334 -2.55 22.35 8.37
N GLY A 335 -2.45 22.49 9.70
CA GLY A 335 -1.38 21.89 10.49
C GLY A 335 -1.34 20.36 10.36
N GLY A 336 -2.50 19.72 10.46
CA GLY A 336 -2.65 18.29 10.25
C GLY A 336 -2.23 17.84 8.85
N LEU A 337 -2.74 18.50 7.80
CA LEU A 337 -2.42 18.19 6.40
C LEU A 337 -0.92 18.33 6.10
N VAL A 338 -0.29 19.43 6.54
CA VAL A 338 1.14 19.68 6.34
C VAL A 338 1.98 18.63 7.07
N ALA A 339 1.65 18.31 8.32
CA ALA A 339 2.31 17.23 9.06
C ALA A 339 2.16 15.87 8.35
N GLY A 340 0.97 15.61 7.80
CA GLY A 340 0.70 14.40 7.02
C GLY A 340 1.55 14.31 5.75
N LEU A 341 1.61 15.39 4.97
CA LEU A 341 2.44 15.47 3.77
C LEU A 341 3.93 15.25 4.09
N TRP A 342 4.39 15.83 5.20
CA TRP A 342 5.75 15.64 5.71
C TRP A 342 6.02 14.17 6.05
N LEU A 343 5.16 13.54 6.85
CA LEU A 343 5.31 12.14 7.22
C LEU A 343 5.25 11.22 5.99
N GLY A 344 4.33 11.46 5.06
CA GLY A 344 4.21 10.71 3.82
C GLY A 344 5.41 10.88 2.87
N LEU A 345 6.15 11.98 2.96
CA LEU A 345 7.39 12.21 2.19
C LEU A 345 8.56 11.37 2.74
N PHE A 346 8.67 11.24 4.06
CA PHE A 346 9.83 10.65 4.73
C PHE A 346 9.64 9.16 5.11
N VAL A 347 8.40 8.71 5.28
CA VAL A 347 8.07 7.37 5.79
C VAL A 347 7.47 6.51 4.66
N PRO A 348 8.25 5.60 4.05
CA PRO A 348 7.77 4.76 2.96
C PRO A 348 6.75 3.70 3.44
N PRO A 349 5.77 3.31 2.60
CA PRO A 349 4.80 2.27 2.94
C PRO A 349 5.49 0.90 3.01
N GLY A 350 5.38 0.24 4.18
CA GLY A 350 6.05 -1.05 4.45
C GLY A 350 5.23 -2.30 4.11
N ARG A 351 3.92 -2.18 3.86
CA ARG A 351 3.02 -3.33 3.57
C ARG A 351 2.47 -3.37 2.15
N VAL A 352 2.83 -2.40 1.31
CA VAL A 352 2.53 -2.41 -0.13
C VAL A 352 3.86 -2.50 -0.88
N ARG A 353 3.89 -3.33 -1.92
CA ARG A 353 5.05 -3.38 -2.82
C ARG A 353 5.22 -2.00 -3.46
N THR A 354 6.36 -1.37 -3.25
CA THR A 354 6.74 -0.16 -3.97
C THR A 354 7.37 -0.58 -5.29
N LEU A 355 7.30 0.24 -6.34
CA LEU A 355 8.04 -0.05 -7.58
C LEU A 355 9.52 -0.33 -7.26
N ARG A 356 10.14 0.38 -6.31
CA ARG A 356 11.52 0.11 -5.88
C ARG A 356 11.75 -1.34 -5.34
N SER A 357 10.76 -1.97 -4.71
CA SER A 357 10.85 -3.37 -4.24
C SER A 357 10.64 -4.43 -5.33
N PHE A 358 10.12 -4.06 -6.50
CA PHE A 358 10.02 -4.97 -7.64
C PHE A 358 11.39 -5.22 -8.30
N TRP A 359 12.36 -4.33 -8.08
CA TRP A 359 13.59 -4.24 -8.86
C TRP A 359 14.89 -4.35 -8.05
N GLN A 360 14.84 -4.57 -6.73
CA GLN A 360 16.05 -4.73 -5.91
C GLN A 360 16.22 -6.19 -5.45
N GLY A 361 16.95 -6.96 -6.27
CA GLY A 361 18.09 -7.70 -5.74
C GLY A 361 19.27 -6.73 -5.67
N GLU A 362 20.02 -6.77 -4.57
CA GLU A 362 21.21 -5.94 -4.25
C GLU A 362 21.00 -4.45 -3.84
N PRO A 363 21.48 -4.03 -2.65
CA PRO A 363 21.41 -2.63 -2.17
C PRO A 363 22.58 -1.78 -2.70
N GLY A 364 22.43 -1.21 -3.91
CA GLY A 364 23.44 -0.34 -4.54
C GLY A 364 23.15 1.17 -4.57
N GLY A 365 22.05 1.64 -4.00
CA GLY A 365 21.64 3.06 -4.09
C GLY A 365 22.24 3.95 -2.99
N ARG A 366 22.90 5.05 -3.36
CA ARG A 366 23.44 6.13 -2.48
C ARG A 366 22.36 6.96 -1.74
N GLY A 367 21.33 6.31 -1.19
CA GLY A 367 20.28 6.95 -0.39
C GLY A 367 20.36 6.53 1.08
N LEU A 368 19.84 7.36 1.99
CA LEU A 368 19.71 6.97 3.40
C LEU A 368 18.80 5.73 3.53
N PRO A 369 19.07 4.82 4.49
CA PRO A 369 18.21 3.68 4.76
C PRO A 369 16.76 4.14 5.06
N PRO A 370 15.73 3.41 4.62
CA PRO A 370 14.32 3.75 4.87
C PRO A 370 13.97 4.01 6.34
N MET A 371 14.62 3.27 7.26
CA MET A 371 14.45 3.49 8.70
C MET A 371 15.01 4.83 9.16
N LEU A 372 16.12 5.27 8.58
CA LEU A 372 16.76 6.55 8.91
C LEU A 372 15.97 7.73 8.35
N THR A 373 15.44 7.62 7.12
CA THR A 373 14.55 8.67 6.57
C THR A 373 13.27 8.78 7.40
N ALA A 374 12.68 7.65 7.81
CA ALA A 374 11.51 7.65 8.68
C ALA A 374 11.81 8.28 10.04
N ALA A 375 12.95 7.94 10.66
CA ALA A 375 13.39 8.53 11.92
C ALA A 375 13.56 10.05 11.82
N ILE A 376 14.17 10.55 10.74
CA ILE A 376 14.29 11.99 10.47
C ILE A 376 12.91 12.63 10.36
N GLY A 377 11.99 12.02 9.60
CA GLY A 377 10.62 12.52 9.44
C GLY A 377 9.88 12.65 10.77
N PHE A 378 9.95 11.62 11.62
CA PHE A 378 9.33 11.64 12.95
C PHE A 378 9.99 12.65 13.89
N ILE A 379 11.32 12.63 14.04
CA ILE A 379 12.04 13.49 14.98
C ILE A 379 11.86 14.97 14.62
N SER A 380 11.96 15.31 13.33
CA SER A 380 11.78 16.70 12.87
C SER A 380 10.36 17.21 13.12
N LEU A 381 9.33 16.38 12.93
CA LEU A 381 7.95 16.77 13.23
C LEU A 381 7.73 16.97 14.74
N VAL A 382 8.28 16.10 15.59
CA VAL A 382 8.22 16.28 17.05
C VAL A 382 8.92 17.59 17.46
N GLY A 383 10.07 17.90 16.86
CA GLY A 383 10.76 19.17 17.07
C GLY A 383 9.91 20.38 16.67
N ALA A 384 9.22 20.31 15.53
CA ALA A 384 8.32 21.38 15.07
C ALA A 384 7.12 21.57 16.01
N ILE A 385 6.54 20.48 16.52
CA ILE A 385 5.47 20.51 17.54
C ILE A 385 5.99 21.22 18.81
N ALA A 386 7.14 20.80 19.33
CA ALA A 386 7.72 21.40 20.54
C ALA A 386 7.99 22.91 20.37
N ALA A 387 8.53 23.32 19.22
CA ALA A 387 8.73 24.73 18.89
C ALA A 387 7.40 25.50 18.81
N GLY A 388 6.37 24.92 18.19
CA GLY A 388 5.04 25.51 18.11
C GLY A 388 4.40 25.71 19.49
N LEU A 389 4.54 24.74 20.40
CA LEU A 389 4.06 24.86 21.78
C LEU A 389 4.76 25.99 22.54
N ALA A 390 6.09 26.13 22.38
CA ALA A 390 6.82 27.23 22.98
C ALA A 390 6.35 28.60 22.46
N ILE A 391 6.13 28.72 21.15
CA ILE A 391 5.61 29.96 20.52
C ILE A 391 4.19 30.27 21.01
N GLY A 392 3.32 29.26 21.04
CA GLY A 392 1.94 29.42 21.51
C GLY A 392 1.87 29.81 22.98
N GLY A 393 2.71 29.21 23.83
CA GLY A 393 2.80 29.56 25.26
C GLY A 393 3.22 31.01 25.47
N LEU A 394 4.22 31.50 24.73
CA LEU A 394 4.63 32.91 24.78
C LEU A 394 3.52 33.87 24.36
N ARG A 395 2.65 33.48 23.42
CA ARG A 395 1.49 34.27 23.00
C ARG A 395 0.33 34.22 24.00
N GLY A 396 0.09 33.05 24.61
CA GLY A 396 -0.96 32.86 25.61
C GLY A 396 -0.71 33.59 26.93
N ILE A 397 0.53 33.94 27.25
CA ILE A 397 0.88 34.78 28.42
C ILE A 397 0.63 36.27 28.14
N ALA A 398 0.47 36.68 26.88
CA ALA A 398 0.35 38.08 26.46
C ALA A 398 -1.11 38.57 26.29
N VAL A 399 -2.09 37.70 26.53
CA VAL A 399 -3.54 37.98 26.53
C VAL A 399 -4.06 37.72 27.93
#